data_AF-A0A1F2QS87-F1
#
_entry.id   AF-A0A1F2QS87-F1
#
_cell.length_a   1.000
_cell.length_b   1.000
_cell.length_c   1.000
_cell.angle_alpha   90.00
_cell.angle_beta   90.00
_cell.angle_gamma   90.00
#
_symmetry.space_group_name_H-M   'P 1'
#
loop_
_entity.id
_entity.type
_entity.pdbx_description
1 polymer ?
#
loop_
_entity_poly.entity_id
_entity_poly.type
_entity_poly.pdbx_seq_one_letter_code
_entity_poly.pdbx_strand_id
1 'polypeptide(L)'
;MAAGLVVVPALAVTCYPPAWIGIFTEDADIRAVGAQYLQTIGPSYLFVVASMVLGMSFQGFGRATVPLAVMTTRAAIVVTLVLVLTQVYGHGVQSVVFVIATGNVGAAVALALMFRRTLGAFARRSADAPLRSTPQIPET
;
A
#
# COMPACT_ATOMS: atom_id res chain seq x y z
N MET A 1 9.11 7.39 17.11
CA MET A 1 10.34 7.76 16.36
C MET A 1 10.29 7.31 14.89
N ALA A 2 9.93 6.07 14.56
CA ALA A 2 9.91 5.58 13.17
C ALA A 2 8.95 6.33 12.21
N ALA A 3 7.75 6.72 12.66
CA ALA A 3 6.79 7.43 11.81
C ALA A 3 7.30 8.80 11.33
N GLY A 4 8.01 9.55 12.20
CA GLY A 4 8.59 10.85 11.84
C GLY A 4 9.67 10.75 10.76
N LEU A 5 10.47 9.68 10.77
CA LEU A 5 11.55 9.46 9.82
C LEU A 5 11.05 9.19 8.39
N VAL A 6 9.80 8.74 8.23
CA VAL A 6 9.17 8.47 6.93
C VAL A 6 8.29 9.63 6.47
N VAL A 7 7.57 10.26 7.40
CA VAL A 7 6.63 11.36 7.08
C VAL A 7 7.38 12.63 6.67
N VAL A 8 8.53 12.93 7.29
CA VAL A 8 9.30 14.14 6.97
C VAL A 8 9.89 14.11 5.55
N PRO A 9 10.59 13.04 5.09
CA PRO A 9 11.01 12.94 3.70
C PRO A 9 9.84 12.91 2.72
N ALA A 10 8.75 12.21 3.06
CA ALA A 10 7.57 12.14 2.21
C ALA A 10 6.94 13.54 2.01
N LEU A 11 6.81 14.35 3.07
CA LEU A 11 6.37 15.74 2.97
C LEU A 11 7.35 16.59 2.16
N ALA A 12 8.66 16.46 2.41
CA ALA A 12 9.68 17.22 1.67
C ALA A 12 9.64 16.95 0.16
N VAL A 13 9.45 15.69 -0.25
CA VAL A 13 9.31 15.28 -1.66
C VAL A 13 8.00 15.78 -2.28
N THR A 14 6.92 15.80 -1.49
CA THR A 14 5.59 16.20 -1.98
C THR A 14 5.42 17.73 -2.08
N CYS A 15 6.04 18.50 -1.19
CA CYS A 15 5.87 19.95 -1.13
C CYS A 15 6.56 20.72 -2.26
N TYR A 16 7.61 20.17 -2.88
CA TYR A 16 8.31 20.87 -3.96
C TYR A 16 8.94 19.93 -5.02
N PRO A 17 8.12 19.21 -5.81
CA PRO A 17 8.60 18.27 -6.84
C PRO A 17 9.63 18.85 -7.82
N PRO A 18 9.50 20.12 -8.29
CA PRO A 18 10.45 20.68 -9.24
C PRO A 18 11.88 20.90 -8.72
N ALA A 19 12.11 21.15 -7.42
CA ALA A 19 13.49 21.22 -6.91
C ALA A 19 14.12 19.85 -6.81
N TRP A 20 13.34 18.81 -6.46
CA TRP A 20 13.86 17.45 -6.41
C TRP A 20 14.34 16.98 -7.78
N ILE A 21 13.54 17.21 -8.82
CA ILE A 21 13.97 16.87 -10.19
C ILE A 21 15.12 17.77 -10.65
N GLY A 22 15.16 19.04 -10.21
CA GLY A 22 16.23 19.98 -10.51
C GLY A 22 17.62 19.55 -10.02
N ILE A 23 17.73 18.63 -9.06
CA ILE A 23 19.01 18.03 -8.63
C ILE A 23 19.58 17.12 -9.72
N PHE A 24 18.72 16.49 -10.52
CA PHE A 24 19.12 15.49 -11.51
C PHE A 24 19.23 16.05 -12.93
N THR A 25 18.57 17.17 -13.21
CA THR A 25 18.56 17.76 -14.54
C THR A 25 18.26 19.26 -14.50
N GLU A 26 18.93 20.02 -15.36
CA GLU A 26 18.68 21.44 -15.60
C GLU A 26 17.69 21.67 -16.76
N ASP A 27 17.38 20.62 -17.52
CA ASP A 27 16.45 20.69 -18.65
C ASP A 27 15.01 20.97 -18.17
N ALA A 28 14.41 22.04 -18.71
CA ALA A 28 13.09 22.51 -18.31
C ALA A 28 11.96 21.52 -18.69
N ASP A 29 12.08 20.84 -19.83
CA ASP A 29 11.07 19.89 -20.31
C ASP A 29 11.11 18.61 -19.48
N ILE A 30 12.31 18.11 -19.18
CA ILE A 30 12.48 16.93 -18.31
C ILE A 30 11.99 17.24 -16.89
N ARG A 31 12.24 18.46 -16.38
CA ARG A 31 11.69 18.90 -15.09
C ARG A 31 10.17 18.95 -15.06
N ALA A 32 9.53 19.43 -16.12
CA ALA A 32 8.07 19.47 -16.20
C ALA A 32 7.46 18.06 -16.18
N VAL A 33 8.01 17.14 -16.97
CA VAL A 33 7.58 15.73 -17.00
C VAL A 33 7.81 15.04 -15.65
N GLY A 34 8.99 15.23 -15.05
CA GLY A 34 9.33 14.67 -13.74
C GLY A 34 8.46 15.21 -12.60
N ALA A 35 8.14 16.50 -12.62
CA ALA A 35 7.23 17.10 -11.65
C ALA A 35 5.82 16.50 -11.76
N GLN A 36 5.30 16.33 -12.98
CA GLN A 36 4.00 15.71 -13.20
C GLN A 36 3.98 14.24 -12.77
N TYR A 37 5.06 13.50 -13.02
CA TYR A 37 5.25 12.13 -12.52
C TYR A 37 5.12 12.09 -10.99
N LEU A 38 5.90 12.91 -10.28
CA LEU A 38 5.91 12.96 -8.81
C LEU A 38 4.57 13.39 -8.22
N GLN A 39 3.89 14.36 -8.83
CA GLN A 39 2.55 14.80 -8.41
C GLN A 39 1.50 13.70 -8.55
N THR A 40 1.62 12.87 -9.60
CA THR A 40 0.65 11.80 -9.87
C THR A 40 0.93 10.57 -9.00
N ILE A 41 2.20 10.13 -8.92
CA ILE A 41 2.55 8.90 -8.22
C ILE A 41 2.77 9.09 -6.72
N GLY A 42 3.24 10.27 -6.32
CA GLY A 42 3.63 10.61 -4.95
C GLY A 42 2.55 10.29 -3.91
N PRO A 43 1.30 10.79 -4.08
CA PRO A 43 0.21 10.48 -3.15
C PRO A 43 -0.06 8.98 -2.99
N SER A 44 0.18 8.18 -4.04
CA SER A 44 -0.05 6.74 -4.01
C SER A 44 0.90 5.98 -3.07
N TYR A 45 2.07 6.54 -2.76
CA TYR A 45 3.05 5.92 -1.86
C TYR A 45 2.55 5.81 -0.41
N LEU A 46 1.62 6.66 0.02
CA LEU A 46 0.96 6.51 1.33
C LEU A 46 0.23 5.16 1.42
N PHE A 47 -0.38 4.72 0.33
CA PHE A 47 -1.07 3.43 0.25
C PHE A 47 -0.09 2.25 0.20
N VAL A 48 1.10 2.45 -0.37
CA VAL A 48 2.18 1.45 -0.32
C VAL A 48 2.61 1.22 1.13
N VAL A 49 2.89 2.28 1.87
CA VAL A 49 3.25 2.19 3.29
C VAL A 49 2.13 1.55 4.11
N ALA A 50 0.87 1.96 3.90
CA ALA A 50 -0.28 1.35 4.56
C ALA A 50 -0.38 -0.16 4.26
N SER A 51 -0.17 -0.55 3.01
CA SER A 51 -0.16 -1.96 2.59
C SER A 51 0.96 -2.76 3.26
N MET A 52 2.15 -2.18 3.44
CA MET A 52 3.26 -2.81 4.16
C MET A 52 2.91 -3.05 5.64
N VAL A 53 2.33 -2.06 6.31
CA VAL A 53 1.89 -2.17 7.72
C VAL A 53 0.79 -3.22 7.87
N LEU A 54 -0.21 -3.22 6.98
CA LEU A 54 -1.26 -4.24 6.95
C LEU A 54 -0.68 -5.63 6.66
N GLY A 55 0.29 -5.74 5.74
CA GLY A 55 0.98 -6.98 5.43
C GLY A 55 1.71 -7.56 6.63
N MET A 56 2.46 -6.73 7.37
CA MET A 56 3.09 -7.15 8.63
C MET A 56 2.06 -7.54 9.69
N SER A 57 0.93 -6.84 9.75
CA SER A 57 -0.17 -7.20 10.66
C SER A 57 -0.74 -8.58 10.35
N PHE A 58 -0.93 -8.92 9.07
CA PHE A 58 -1.34 -10.26 8.64
C PHE A 58 -0.29 -11.33 8.97
N GLN A 59 1.00 -11.03 8.81
CA GLN A 59 2.09 -11.93 9.17
C GLN A 59 2.11 -12.23 10.68
N GLY A 60 1.82 -11.23 11.53
CA GLY A 60 1.68 -11.41 12.97
C GLY A 60 0.57 -12.37 13.39
N PHE A 61 -0.44 -12.59 12.54
CA PHE A 61 -1.50 -13.58 12.74
C PHE A 61 -1.24 -14.92 12.04
N GLY A 62 -0.05 -15.14 11.48
CA GLY A 62 0.29 -16.35 10.72
C GLY A 62 -0.36 -16.43 9.34
N ARG A 63 -0.91 -15.33 8.81
CA ARG A 63 -1.67 -15.27 7.55
C ARG A 63 -0.90 -14.53 6.46
N ALA A 64 0.39 -14.84 6.29
CA ALA A 64 1.27 -14.20 5.30
C ALA A 64 0.83 -14.41 3.83
N THR A 65 0.06 -15.47 3.56
CA THR A 65 -0.43 -15.78 2.21
C THR A 65 -1.45 -14.76 1.69
N VAL A 66 -2.20 -14.11 2.57
CA VAL A 66 -3.20 -13.08 2.19
C VAL A 66 -2.53 -11.84 1.58
N PRO A 67 -1.58 -11.16 2.26
CA PRO A 67 -0.90 -10.02 1.66
C PRO A 67 -0.07 -10.39 0.44
N LEU A 68 0.53 -11.59 0.42
CA LEU A 68 1.25 -12.08 -0.75
C LEU A 68 0.32 -12.19 -1.97
N ALA A 69 -0.82 -12.86 -1.83
CA ALA A 69 -1.77 -13.03 -2.92
C ALA A 69 -2.28 -11.67 -3.45
N VAL A 70 -2.65 -10.74 -2.57
CA VAL A 70 -3.11 -9.41 -3.00
C VAL A 70 -2.02 -8.65 -3.76
N MET A 71 -0.77 -8.68 -3.29
CA MET A 71 0.34 -7.98 -3.95
C MET A 71 0.67 -8.60 -5.30
N THR A 72 0.69 -9.93 -5.40
CA THR A 72 0.91 -10.65 -6.65
C THR A 72 -0.20 -10.39 -7.67
N THR A 73 -1.47 -10.48 -7.24
CA THR A 73 -2.62 -10.17 -8.10
C THR A 73 -2.58 -8.72 -8.58
N ARG A 74 -2.27 -7.77 -7.69
CA ARG A 74 -2.11 -6.36 -8.06
C ARG A 74 -1.01 -6.17 -9.09
N ALA A 75 0.15 -6.82 -8.90
CA ALA A 75 1.26 -6.72 -9.84
C ALA A 75 0.88 -7.26 -11.22
N ALA A 76 0.23 -8.42 -11.28
CA ALA A 76 -0.26 -9.00 -12.53
C ALA A 76 -1.24 -8.05 -13.26
N ILE A 77 -2.24 -7.52 -12.54
CA ILE A 77 -3.21 -6.58 -13.10
C ILE A 77 -2.52 -5.32 -13.65
N VAL A 78 -1.61 -4.73 -12.88
CA VAL A 78 -0.88 -3.52 -13.28
C VAL A 78 -0.05 -3.79 -14.54
N VAL A 79 0.71 -4.89 -14.58
CA VAL A 79 1.52 -5.26 -15.75
C VAL A 79 0.63 -5.45 -16.97
N THR A 80 -0.46 -6.20 -16.85
CA THR A 80 -1.39 -6.44 -17.97
C THR A 80 -2.01 -5.13 -18.47
N LEU A 81 -2.53 -4.29 -17.58
CA LEU A 81 -3.15 -3.02 -17.96
C LEU A 81 -2.15 -2.06 -18.61
N VAL A 82 -0.93 -1.96 -18.07
CA VAL A 82 0.14 -1.14 -18.65
C VAL A 82 0.49 -1.62 -20.05
N LEU A 83 0.68 -2.93 -20.25
CA LEU A 83 0.99 -3.49 -21.56
C LEU A 83 -0.14 -3.23 -22.56
N VAL A 84 -1.40 -3.41 -22.16
CA VAL A 84 -2.56 -3.15 -23.03
C VAL A 84 -2.63 -1.67 -23.40
N LEU A 85 -2.55 -0.76 -22.43
CA LEU A 85 -2.65 0.68 -22.69
C LEU A 85 -1.51 1.22 -23.54
N THR A 86 -0.29 0.73 -23.34
CA THR A 86 0.89 1.20 -24.07
C THR A 86 1.02 0.55 -25.45
N GLN A 87 0.84 -0.77 -25.56
CA GLN A 87 1.10 -1.51 -26.80
C GLN A 87 -0.10 -1.57 -27.74
N VAL A 88 -1.33 -1.60 -27.21
CA VAL A 88 -2.54 -1.71 -28.04
C VAL A 88 -3.12 -0.34 -28.36
N TYR A 89 -3.21 0.52 -27.35
CA TYR A 89 -3.83 1.84 -27.49
C TYR A 89 -2.82 2.97 -27.73
N GLY A 90 -1.51 2.70 -27.64
CA GLY A 90 -0.46 3.69 -27.89
C GLY A 90 -0.40 4.82 -26.85
N HIS A 91 -0.95 4.63 -25.64
CA HIS A 91 -0.88 5.65 -24.60
C HIS A 91 0.55 5.85 -24.10
N GLY A 92 0.91 7.11 -23.83
CA GLY A 92 2.22 7.48 -23.31
C GLY A 92 2.43 7.12 -21.84
N VAL A 93 3.61 7.48 -21.32
CA VAL A 93 4.09 7.15 -19.97
C VAL A 93 3.13 7.55 -18.84
N GLN A 94 2.32 8.60 -19.01
CA GLN A 94 1.32 9.02 -18.03
C GLN A 94 0.33 7.90 -17.67
N SER A 95 -0.11 7.11 -18.66
CA SER A 95 -1.01 5.97 -18.43
C SER A 95 -0.39 4.95 -17.46
N VAL A 96 0.91 4.70 -17.59
CA VAL A 96 1.68 3.80 -16.72
C VAL A 96 1.65 4.28 -15.28
N VAL A 97 1.91 5.57 -15.09
CA VAL A 97 1.92 6.22 -13.77
C VAL A 97 0.54 6.13 -13.11
N PHE A 98 -0.52 6.41 -13.87
CA PHE A 98 -1.90 6.33 -13.36
C PHE A 98 -2.31 4.90 -12.99
N VAL A 99 -1.97 3.90 -13.80
CA VAL A 99 -2.28 2.50 -13.50
C VAL A 99 -1.53 2.02 -12.26
N ILE A 100 -0.26 2.39 -12.10
CA ILE A 100 0.52 2.05 -10.91
C ILE A 100 -0.11 2.70 -9.67
N ALA A 101 -0.44 3.99 -9.74
CA ALA A 101 -1.03 4.75 -8.64
C ALA A 101 -2.39 4.17 -8.21
N THR A 102 -3.28 3.90 -9.15
CA THR A 102 -4.59 3.28 -8.87
C THR A 102 -4.44 1.85 -8.35
N GLY A 103 -3.47 1.08 -8.86
CA GLY A 103 -3.11 -0.22 -8.33
C GLY A 103 -2.65 -0.19 -6.86
N ASN A 104 -1.87 0.82 -6.46
CA ASN A 104 -1.45 0.98 -5.06
C ASN A 104 -2.65 1.24 -4.13
N VAL A 105 -3.55 2.13 -4.55
CA VAL A 105 -4.80 2.41 -3.82
C VAL A 105 -5.65 1.15 -3.70
N GLY A 106 -5.85 0.44 -4.82
CA GLY A 106 -6.63 -0.79 -4.85
C GLY A 106 -6.10 -1.88 -3.91
N ALA A 107 -4.77 -2.08 -3.89
CA ALA A 107 -4.14 -3.06 -2.99
C ALA A 107 -4.36 -2.71 -1.51
N ALA A 108 -4.16 -1.44 -1.15
CA ALA A 108 -4.34 -0.97 0.21
C ALA A 108 -5.79 -1.10 0.68
N VAL A 109 -6.75 -0.73 -0.17
CA VAL A 109 -8.18 -0.89 0.12
C VAL A 109 -8.53 -2.37 0.28
N ALA A 110 -8.07 -3.24 -0.62
CA ALA A 110 -8.31 -4.68 -0.53
C ALA A 110 -7.77 -5.27 0.78
N LEU A 111 -6.53 -4.94 1.14
CA LEU A 111 -5.93 -5.39 2.40
C LEU A 111 -6.66 -4.85 3.63
N ALA A 112 -7.04 -3.57 3.62
CA ALA A 112 -7.77 -2.96 4.73
C ALA A 112 -9.13 -3.66 4.94
N LEU A 113 -9.88 -3.93 3.85
CA LEU A 113 -11.16 -4.64 3.90
C LEU A 113 -10.99 -6.08 4.43
N MET A 114 -10.00 -6.80 3.92
CA MET A 114 -9.69 -8.17 4.38
C MET A 114 -9.24 -8.19 5.85
N PHE A 115 -8.46 -7.21 6.27
CA PHE A 115 -7.99 -7.12 7.64
C PHE A 115 -9.14 -6.84 8.61
N ARG A 116 -10.04 -5.91 8.26
CA ARG A 116 -11.26 -5.65 9.04
C ARG A 116 -12.12 -6.91 9.20
N ARG A 117 -12.27 -7.72 8.15
CA ARG A 117 -12.98 -9.00 8.23
C ARG A 117 -12.29 -10.01 9.15
N THR A 118 -10.96 -10.05 9.12
CA THR A 118 -10.14 -10.94 9.96
C THR A 118 -10.27 -10.57 11.44
N LEU A 119 -10.20 -9.27 11.77
CA LEU A 119 -10.40 -8.79 13.14
C LEU A 119 -11.82 -9.09 13.66
N GLY A 120 -12.86 -8.86 12.84
CA GLY A 120 -14.24 -9.15 13.23
C GLY A 120 -14.51 -10.64 13.46
N ALA A 121 -13.85 -11.53 12.70
CA ALA A 121 -13.92 -12.97 12.95
C ALA A 121 -13.23 -13.37 14.27
N PHE A 122 -12.09 -12.76 14.57
CA PHE A 122 -11.36 -13.00 15.83
C PHE A 122 -12.16 -12.52 17.05
N ALA A 123 -12.69 -11.30 17.01
CA ALA A 123 -13.48 -10.73 18.09
C ALA A 123 -14.72 -11.57 18.44
N ARG A 124 -15.43 -12.08 17.43
CA ARG A 124 -16.57 -12.99 17.64
C ARG A 124 -16.15 -14.29 18.32
N ARG A 125 -15.06 -14.91 17.85
CA ARG A 125 -14.54 -16.16 18.44
C ARG A 125 -14.10 -15.98 19.90
N SER A 126 -13.60 -14.80 20.27
CA SER A 126 -13.26 -14.49 21.66
C SER A 126 -14.50 -14.27 22.54
N ALA A 127 -15.58 -13.71 21.99
CA ALA A 127 -16.85 -13.52 22.71
C ALA A 127 -17.60 -14.85 22.93
N ASP A 128 -17.52 -15.76 21.96
CA ASP A 128 -18.15 -17.10 22.03
C ASP A 128 -17.30 -18.12 22.82
N ALA A 129 -16.09 -17.75 23.25
CA ALA A 129 -15.26 -18.63 24.06
C ALA A 129 -15.89 -18.76 25.46
N PRO A 130 -16.28 -19.98 25.90
CA PRO A 130 -16.86 -20.16 27.22
C PRO A 130 -15.85 -19.66 28.26
N LEU A 131 -16.32 -18.82 29.19
CA LEU A 131 -15.56 -18.39 30.36
C LEU A 131 -14.96 -19.66 30.97
N ARG A 132 -13.65 -19.88 30.78
CA ARG A 132 -12.98 -21.01 31.42
C ARG A 132 -13.27 -20.85 32.90
N SER A 133 -14.01 -21.81 33.45
CA SER A 133 -14.22 -21.95 34.87
C SER A 133 -12.87 -21.79 35.54
N THR A 134 -12.81 -20.82 36.46
CA THR A 134 -11.72 -20.58 37.38
C THR A 134 -11.16 -21.94 37.82
N PRO A 135 -9.83 -22.17 37.80
CA PRO A 135 -9.27 -23.43 38.26
C PRO A 135 -9.85 -23.70 39.65
N GLN A 136 -10.58 -24.81 39.82
CA GLN A 136 -10.94 -25.26 41.16
C GLN A 136 -9.62 -25.56 41.87
N ILE A 137 -9.21 -24.64 42.72
CA ILE A 137 -8.11 -24.86 43.66
C ILE A 137 -8.58 -26.03 44.53
N PRO A 138 -7.84 -27.15 44.58
CA PRO A 138 -8.21 -28.26 45.45
C PRO A 138 -8.15 -27.75 46.89
N GLU A 139 -9.28 -27.79 47.61
CA GLU A 139 -9.26 -27.58 49.06
C GLU A 139 -8.54 -28.78 49.68
N THR A 140 -7.34 -28.51 50.21
CA THR A 140 -6.55 -29.41 51.05
C THR A 140 -6.90 -29.21 52.51
#